data_AF-A0A926YHM6-F1
#
_entry.id   AF-A0A926YHM6-F1
#
_cell.length_a   1.000
_cell.length_b   1.000
_cell.length_c   1.000
_cell.angle_alpha   90.00
_cell.angle_beta   90.00
_cell.angle_gamma   90.00
#
_symmetry.space_group_name_H-M   'P 1'
#
loop_
_entity.id
_entity.type
_entity.pdbx_description
1 polymer ?
#
loop_
_entity_poly.entity_id
_entity_poly.type
_entity_poly.pdbx_seq_one_letter_code
_entity_poly.pdbx_strand_id
1 'polypeptide(L)'
;MPASLFIEHHANGLAFYINGDLQFDTADEAIYHEHLVVPAIVVAQQRFPNTPLRVLICGGGDGLAARDALRFSQVVEITLVDYSAEVLELGRTVFRPYNRGSLNDAGLNRVTVHTQDAFEFVAQLPDACCHVAICDFTFPTCADDTRIYSREWFQQVQRVLIPGGLMSSNGVSPQHSTDGFWCLYQTLLAADLHAKPMQVAIPSFRRHGYGDWGFFLGSTQPIDRAELEFTIGTDSCNLQSSWLNAFIFKSDVANKRHSVNIHTLNSPQLFYYLLNPTVGELGSDHEIDFLTIQEAGTNLVGSSDLLQLESMANYWLQQLHQTEPNLRSIDANQLVPVQHRYHSPRMNQEWLGHVKSLLAEIDVEQLVNRLLERAQELPPKLAHDLKQLSEKLRTKQPLAYLSEHTAEMVTVLSVTLLMANVTHPDAVFAKGYYSGSGGYSSSSGGSYSNSDDGGFFGFSLMMIGAVWLSFLYRDRE
;
A
#
# COMPACT_ATOMS: atom_id res chain seq x y z
N MET A 1 -14.41 -3.68 -8.77
CA MET A 1 -14.55 -3.66 -10.25
C MET A 1 -13.58 -4.69 -10.82
N PRO A 2 -13.88 -5.37 -11.93
CA PRO A 2 -12.90 -6.22 -12.58
C PRO A 2 -11.66 -5.40 -12.96
N ALA A 3 -10.48 -5.99 -12.86
CA ALA A 3 -9.23 -5.31 -13.20
C ALA A 3 -9.22 -4.93 -14.68
N SER A 4 -8.79 -3.71 -15.00
CA SER A 4 -8.62 -3.27 -16.39
C SER A 4 -7.27 -3.76 -16.90
N LEU A 5 -7.28 -4.62 -17.92
CA LEU A 5 -6.08 -5.13 -18.57
C LEU A 5 -5.81 -4.38 -19.88
N PHE A 6 -4.60 -3.87 -20.07
CA PHE A 6 -4.22 -3.14 -21.27
C PHE A 6 -2.85 -3.59 -21.79
N ILE A 7 -2.74 -3.77 -23.11
CA ILE A 7 -1.50 -4.16 -23.79
C ILE A 7 -1.17 -3.08 -24.82
N GLU A 8 0.00 -2.47 -24.66
CA GLU A 8 0.57 -1.53 -25.61
C GLU A 8 1.57 -2.27 -26.50
N HIS A 9 1.31 -2.32 -27.80
CA HIS A 9 2.25 -2.89 -28.76
C HIS A 9 3.23 -1.83 -29.26
N HIS A 10 4.52 -2.17 -29.28
CA HIS A 10 5.58 -1.35 -29.88
C HIS A 10 6.42 -2.17 -30.85
N ALA A 11 7.32 -1.51 -31.59
CA ALA A 11 7.98 -2.11 -32.76
C ALA A 11 8.72 -3.43 -32.46
N ASN A 12 9.24 -3.60 -31.25
CA ASN A 12 10.05 -4.76 -30.85
C ASN A 12 9.42 -5.55 -29.69
N GLY A 13 8.16 -5.28 -29.34
CA GLY A 13 7.52 -5.99 -28.24
C GLY A 13 6.23 -5.36 -27.76
N LEU A 14 5.99 -5.49 -26.45
CA LEU A 14 4.82 -4.94 -25.79
C LEU A 14 5.13 -4.46 -24.37
N ALA A 15 4.24 -3.63 -23.85
CA ALA A 15 4.12 -3.32 -22.44
C ALA A 15 2.72 -3.73 -21.93
N PHE A 16 2.67 -4.33 -20.75
CA PHE A 16 1.43 -4.82 -20.14
C PHE A 16 1.08 -4.02 -18.89
N TYR A 17 -0.19 -3.65 -18.76
CA TYR A 17 -0.69 -2.81 -17.69
C TYR A 17 -1.93 -3.43 -17.03
N ILE A 18 -2.02 -3.27 -15.71
CA ILE A 18 -3.18 -3.62 -14.90
C ILE A 18 -3.65 -2.36 -14.18
N ASN A 19 -4.91 -1.96 -14.35
CA ASN A 19 -5.49 -0.74 -13.77
C ASN A 19 -4.68 0.54 -14.07
N GLY A 20 -3.99 0.57 -15.21
CA GLY A 20 -3.12 1.68 -15.61
C GLY A 20 -1.69 1.60 -15.07
N ASP A 21 -1.38 0.68 -14.16
CA ASP A 21 -0.03 0.45 -13.67
C ASP A 21 0.75 -0.48 -14.60
N LEU A 22 1.98 -0.11 -14.93
CA LEU A 22 2.87 -0.95 -15.73
C LEU A 22 3.26 -2.19 -14.92
N GLN A 23 3.03 -3.38 -15.50
CA GLN A 23 3.46 -4.65 -14.92
C GLN A 23 4.82 -5.05 -15.47
N PHE A 24 4.98 -5.03 -16.79
CA PHE A 24 6.26 -5.24 -17.44
C PHE A 24 6.32 -4.59 -18.83
N ASP A 25 7.51 -4.22 -19.27
CA ASP A 25 7.83 -3.89 -20.66
C ASP A 25 8.85 -4.93 -21.17
N THR A 26 8.53 -5.60 -22.27
CA THR A 26 9.40 -6.62 -22.88
C THR A 26 10.79 -6.10 -23.24
N ALA A 27 10.99 -4.78 -23.33
CA ALA A 27 12.30 -4.18 -23.55
C ALA A 27 13.27 -4.37 -22.37
N ASP A 28 12.76 -4.50 -21.13
CA ASP A 28 13.60 -4.55 -19.93
C ASP A 28 13.08 -5.44 -18.78
N GLU A 29 12.00 -6.19 -18.98
CA GLU A 29 11.44 -7.12 -17.98
C GLU A 29 12.45 -8.12 -17.42
N ALA A 30 13.45 -8.50 -18.23
CA ALA A 30 14.50 -9.42 -17.78
C ALA A 30 15.30 -8.85 -16.59
N ILE A 31 15.41 -7.52 -16.46
CA ILE A 31 16.03 -6.90 -15.29
C ILE A 31 15.18 -7.19 -14.04
N TYR A 32 13.86 -7.00 -14.11
CA TYR A 32 12.95 -7.26 -12.99
C TYR A 32 12.96 -8.75 -12.61
N HIS A 33 12.65 -9.64 -13.56
CA HIS A 33 12.45 -11.05 -13.25
C HIS A 33 13.75 -11.74 -12.84
N GLU A 34 14.90 -11.36 -13.39
CA GLU A 34 16.16 -11.93 -12.91
C GLU A 34 16.47 -11.51 -11.47
N HIS A 35 16.26 -10.25 -11.08
CA HIS A 35 16.48 -9.81 -9.69
C HIS A 35 15.47 -10.43 -8.71
N LEU A 36 14.24 -10.71 -9.18
CA LEU A 36 13.24 -11.40 -8.39
C LEU A 36 13.57 -12.88 -8.21
N VAL A 37 14.01 -13.59 -9.26
CA VAL A 37 14.08 -15.05 -9.26
C VAL A 37 15.48 -15.58 -8.93
N VAL A 38 16.52 -15.03 -9.56
CA VAL A 38 17.85 -15.65 -9.62
C VAL A 38 18.53 -15.70 -8.25
N PRO A 39 18.55 -14.62 -7.42
CA PRO A 39 19.24 -14.66 -6.13
C PRO A 39 18.73 -15.79 -5.22
N ALA A 40 17.40 -15.97 -5.13
CA ALA A 40 16.82 -17.02 -4.29
C ALA A 40 17.16 -18.42 -4.77
N ILE A 41 17.13 -18.67 -6.07
CA ILE A 41 17.47 -19.99 -6.63
C ILE A 41 18.96 -20.28 -6.48
N VAL A 42 19.84 -19.31 -6.72
CA VAL A 42 21.30 -19.49 -6.59
C VAL A 42 21.67 -19.87 -5.16
N VAL A 43 21.14 -19.16 -4.16
CA VAL A 43 21.38 -19.51 -2.75
C VAL A 43 20.80 -20.89 -2.43
N ALA A 44 19.60 -21.21 -2.94
CA ALA A 44 19.02 -22.54 -2.76
C ALA A 44 19.90 -23.65 -3.36
N GLN A 45 20.47 -23.45 -4.56
CA GLN A 45 21.37 -24.42 -5.17
C GLN A 45 22.63 -24.67 -4.35
N GLN A 46 23.13 -23.66 -3.63
CA GLN A 46 24.27 -23.85 -2.74
C GLN A 46 23.93 -24.58 -1.46
N ARG A 47 22.80 -24.24 -0.84
CA ARG A 47 22.33 -24.89 0.39
C ARG A 47 21.92 -26.33 0.14
N PHE A 48 21.46 -26.63 -1.08
CA PHE A 48 20.91 -27.93 -1.46
C PHE A 48 21.53 -28.50 -2.75
N PRO A 49 22.86 -28.67 -2.85
CA PRO A 49 23.58 -28.88 -4.12
C PRO A 49 23.29 -30.19 -4.85
N ASN A 50 22.70 -31.15 -4.16
CA ASN A 50 22.31 -32.45 -4.72
C ASN A 50 20.82 -32.74 -4.54
N THR A 51 20.01 -31.69 -4.36
CA THR A 51 18.57 -31.83 -4.07
C THR A 51 17.75 -31.18 -5.18
N PRO A 52 16.76 -31.89 -5.74
CA PRO A 52 15.78 -31.28 -6.63
C PRO A 52 15.01 -30.17 -5.94
N LEU A 53 15.03 -28.97 -6.52
CA LEU A 53 14.36 -27.79 -5.99
C LEU A 53 12.90 -27.77 -6.43
N ARG A 54 12.02 -27.53 -5.46
CA ARG A 54 10.60 -27.24 -5.64
C ARG A 54 10.37 -25.77 -5.39
N VAL A 55 9.80 -25.07 -6.38
CA VAL A 55 9.58 -23.62 -6.37
C VAL A 55 8.08 -23.34 -6.29
N LEU A 56 7.68 -22.49 -5.36
CA LEU A 56 6.33 -21.92 -5.30
C LEU A 56 6.39 -20.50 -5.87
N ILE A 57 5.52 -20.18 -6.82
CA ILE A 57 5.34 -18.83 -7.35
C ILE A 57 3.93 -18.37 -6.99
N CYS A 58 3.83 -17.28 -6.23
CA CYS A 58 2.58 -16.65 -5.86
C CYS A 58 2.44 -15.35 -6.67
N GLY A 59 1.39 -15.26 -7.49
CA GLY A 59 1.29 -14.30 -8.59
C GLY A 59 2.03 -14.79 -9.83
N GLY A 60 2.65 -13.86 -10.57
CA GLY A 60 3.46 -14.17 -11.75
C GLY A 60 2.69 -14.83 -12.90
N GLY A 61 1.38 -14.54 -13.02
CA GLY A 61 0.50 -15.13 -14.03
C GLY A 61 0.90 -14.85 -15.49
N ASP A 62 1.80 -13.90 -15.75
CA ASP A 62 2.44 -13.68 -17.06
C ASP A 62 3.44 -14.79 -17.44
N GLY A 63 3.97 -15.54 -16.46
CA GLY A 63 4.88 -16.66 -16.63
C GLY A 63 6.36 -16.33 -16.80
N LEU A 64 6.77 -15.06 -16.70
CA LEU A 64 8.16 -14.63 -16.85
C LEU A 64 9.02 -15.07 -15.66
N ALA A 65 8.49 -15.00 -14.43
CA ALA A 65 9.16 -15.57 -13.25
C ALA A 65 9.39 -17.10 -13.39
N ALA A 66 8.37 -17.82 -13.88
CA ALA A 66 8.47 -19.26 -14.13
C ALA A 66 9.50 -19.59 -15.22
N ARG A 67 9.55 -18.79 -16.30
CA ARG A 67 10.57 -18.91 -17.35
C ARG A 67 11.97 -18.85 -16.74
N ASP A 68 12.22 -17.87 -15.88
CA ASP A 68 13.56 -17.69 -15.33
C ASP A 68 13.93 -18.76 -14.31
N ALA A 69 12.97 -19.27 -13.53
CA ALA A 69 13.20 -20.41 -12.64
C ALA A 69 13.51 -21.71 -13.42
N LEU A 70 12.85 -21.94 -14.55
CA LEU A 70 13.06 -23.14 -15.38
C LEU A 70 14.46 -23.23 -16.02
N ARG A 71 15.21 -22.13 -16.07
CA ARG A 71 16.60 -22.08 -16.56
C ARG A 71 17.55 -22.90 -15.69
N PHE A 72 17.19 -23.14 -14.43
CA PHE A 72 17.98 -23.92 -13.49
C PHE A 72 17.58 -25.39 -13.58
N SER A 73 18.53 -26.25 -13.92
CA SER A 73 18.30 -27.69 -14.06
C SER A 73 17.91 -28.39 -12.75
N GLN A 74 18.31 -27.82 -11.60
CA GLN A 74 17.93 -28.34 -10.28
C GLN A 74 16.45 -28.08 -9.96
N VAL A 75 15.78 -27.11 -10.60
CA VAL A 75 14.35 -26.87 -10.40
C VAL A 75 13.56 -27.97 -11.09
N VAL A 76 12.91 -28.86 -10.36
CA VAL A 76 12.16 -29.98 -10.98
C VAL A 76 10.66 -29.77 -10.95
N GLU A 77 10.18 -28.86 -10.12
CA GLU A 77 8.76 -28.59 -9.92
C GLU A 77 8.56 -27.11 -9.60
N ILE A 78 7.60 -26.50 -10.29
CA ILE A 78 7.10 -25.16 -10.05
C ILE A 78 5.60 -25.27 -9.83
N THR A 79 5.14 -24.85 -8.64
CA THR A 79 3.72 -24.61 -8.37
C THR A 79 3.49 -23.11 -8.52
N LEU A 80 2.68 -22.71 -9.49
CA LEU A 80 2.31 -21.30 -9.70
C LEU A 80 0.85 -21.11 -9.31
N VAL A 81 0.57 -20.09 -8.49
CA VAL A 81 -0.80 -19.72 -8.11
C VAL A 81 -1.05 -18.25 -8.43
N ASP A 82 -2.05 -17.98 -9.26
CA ASP A 82 -2.48 -16.62 -9.60
C ASP A 82 -4.01 -16.58 -9.63
N TYR A 83 -4.64 -15.54 -9.07
CA TYR A 83 -6.09 -15.46 -8.98
C TYR A 83 -6.75 -15.07 -10.31
N SER A 84 -6.00 -14.44 -11.23
CA SER A 84 -6.54 -13.86 -12.46
C SER A 84 -6.48 -14.85 -13.63
N ALA A 85 -7.62 -15.48 -13.91
CA ALA A 85 -7.78 -16.34 -15.08
C ALA A 85 -7.44 -15.61 -16.40
N GLU A 86 -7.74 -14.31 -16.50
CA GLU A 86 -7.47 -13.50 -17.68
C GLU A 86 -5.96 -13.26 -17.87
N VAL A 87 -5.22 -12.96 -16.80
CA VAL A 87 -3.75 -12.79 -16.87
C VAL A 87 -3.08 -14.11 -17.24
N LEU A 88 -3.53 -15.22 -16.66
CA LEU A 88 -3.03 -16.55 -17.00
C LEU A 88 -3.28 -16.91 -18.48
N GLU A 89 -4.43 -16.52 -19.03
CA GLU A 89 -4.72 -16.75 -20.44
C GLU A 89 -3.83 -15.90 -21.34
N LEU A 90 -3.57 -14.63 -20.98
CA LEU A 90 -2.58 -13.79 -21.67
C LEU A 90 -1.18 -14.40 -21.59
N GLY A 91 -0.80 -14.93 -20.42
CA GLY A 91 0.45 -15.69 -20.21
C GLY A 91 0.59 -16.86 -21.17
N ARG A 92 -0.47 -17.65 -21.37
CA ARG A 92 -0.47 -18.81 -22.27
C ARG A 92 -0.54 -18.46 -23.76
N THR A 93 -0.99 -17.26 -24.09
CA THR A 93 -1.25 -16.83 -25.47
C THR A 93 -0.34 -15.68 -25.88
N VAL A 94 -0.70 -14.44 -25.52
CA VAL A 94 -0.04 -13.20 -25.95
C VAL A 94 1.41 -13.12 -25.45
N PHE A 95 1.67 -13.51 -24.20
CA PHE A 95 3.01 -13.41 -23.60
C PHE A 95 3.88 -14.62 -23.88
N ARG A 96 3.34 -15.65 -24.55
CA ARG A 96 4.04 -16.89 -24.88
C ARG A 96 5.40 -16.70 -25.55
N PRO A 97 5.60 -15.76 -26.49
CA PRO A 97 6.91 -15.50 -27.08
C PRO A 97 7.97 -15.02 -26.08
N TYR A 98 7.56 -14.37 -24.99
CA TYR A 98 8.45 -13.75 -23.99
C TYR A 98 8.69 -14.66 -22.79
N ASN A 99 7.66 -15.36 -22.32
CA ASN A 99 7.78 -16.36 -21.25
C ASN A 99 8.26 -17.75 -21.76
N ARG A 100 8.49 -17.88 -23.07
CA ARG A 100 8.96 -19.10 -23.74
C ARG A 100 8.04 -20.31 -23.53
N GLY A 101 6.75 -20.07 -23.33
CA GLY A 101 5.77 -21.11 -23.06
C GLY A 101 5.89 -21.76 -21.68
N SER A 102 6.48 -21.08 -20.70
CA SER A 102 6.65 -21.58 -19.33
C SER A 102 5.34 -22.07 -18.68
N LEU A 103 4.21 -21.44 -19.00
CA LEU A 103 2.88 -21.83 -18.51
C LEU A 103 2.20 -22.95 -19.31
N ASN A 104 2.83 -23.37 -20.41
CA ASN A 104 2.35 -24.41 -21.33
C ASN A 104 3.35 -25.55 -21.45
N ASP A 105 4.26 -25.73 -20.49
CA ASP A 105 5.33 -26.73 -20.52
C ASP A 105 4.78 -28.17 -20.36
N ALA A 106 3.96 -28.59 -21.33
CA ALA A 106 3.45 -29.93 -21.52
C ALA A 106 4.56 -30.91 -21.94
N GLY A 107 5.76 -30.40 -22.26
CA GLY A 107 6.92 -31.19 -22.65
C GLY A 107 7.69 -31.77 -21.47
N LEU A 108 7.71 -31.07 -20.32
CA LEU A 108 8.44 -31.50 -19.11
C LEU A 108 7.54 -31.70 -17.87
N ASN A 109 6.27 -31.28 -17.89
CA ASN A 109 5.37 -31.34 -16.72
C ASN A 109 5.96 -30.72 -15.44
N ARG A 110 6.88 -29.75 -15.58
CA ARG A 110 7.57 -29.10 -14.44
C ARG A 110 6.72 -27.99 -13.81
N VAL A 111 5.74 -27.43 -14.51
CA VAL A 111 4.94 -26.29 -14.02
C VAL A 111 3.48 -26.69 -13.85
N THR A 112 2.97 -26.58 -12.62
CA THR A 112 1.54 -26.75 -12.29
C THR A 112 0.96 -25.40 -11.93
N VAL A 113 -0.10 -24.99 -12.63
CA VAL A 113 -0.74 -23.68 -12.46
C VAL A 113 -2.09 -23.84 -11.77
N HIS A 114 -2.32 -23.07 -10.71
CA HIS A 114 -3.56 -22.99 -9.95
C HIS A 114 -4.19 -21.60 -10.10
N THR A 115 -5.47 -21.54 -10.45
CA THR A 115 -6.22 -20.29 -10.51
C THR A 115 -6.97 -20.07 -9.21
N GLN A 116 -6.32 -19.46 -8.22
CA GLN A 116 -6.83 -19.28 -6.85
C GLN A 116 -6.17 -18.08 -6.16
N ASP A 117 -6.80 -17.54 -5.11
CA ASP A 117 -6.16 -16.59 -4.20
C ASP A 117 -4.93 -17.22 -3.53
N ALA A 118 -3.79 -16.52 -3.58
CA ALA A 118 -2.52 -17.04 -3.08
C ALA A 118 -2.51 -17.22 -1.55
N PHE A 119 -3.16 -16.31 -0.81
CA PHE A 119 -3.26 -16.38 0.66
C PHE A 119 -4.01 -17.64 1.09
N GLU A 120 -5.14 -17.94 0.43
CA GLU A 120 -5.92 -19.15 0.68
C GLU A 120 -5.20 -20.42 0.24
N PHE A 121 -4.51 -20.38 -0.91
CA PHE A 121 -3.80 -21.52 -1.45
C PHE A 121 -2.62 -21.94 -0.55
N VAL A 122 -1.78 -20.98 -0.13
CA VAL A 122 -0.62 -21.27 0.72
C VAL A 122 -1.05 -21.79 2.10
N ALA A 123 -2.16 -21.29 2.65
CA ALA A 123 -2.73 -21.80 3.90
C ALA A 123 -3.06 -23.30 3.87
N GLN A 124 -3.33 -23.87 2.68
CA GLN A 124 -3.67 -25.28 2.48
C GLN A 124 -2.46 -26.17 2.21
N LEU A 125 -1.30 -25.58 1.88
CA LEU A 125 -0.09 -26.34 1.62
C LEU A 125 0.49 -26.95 2.91
N PRO A 126 1.13 -28.12 2.83
CA PRO A 126 1.82 -28.71 3.97
C PRO A 126 3.04 -27.88 4.37
N ASP A 127 3.41 -27.96 5.65
CA ASP A 127 4.62 -27.34 6.17
C ASP A 127 5.87 -27.88 5.47
N ALA A 128 6.89 -27.04 5.30
CA ALA A 128 8.19 -27.40 4.73
C ALA A 128 8.08 -28.14 3.37
N CYS A 129 7.24 -27.64 2.46
CA CYS A 129 7.00 -28.26 1.16
C CYS A 129 7.84 -27.68 0.02
N CYS A 130 8.32 -26.43 0.09
CA CYS A 130 9.10 -25.81 -0.99
C CYS A 130 10.50 -25.36 -0.55
N HIS A 131 11.42 -25.29 -1.52
CA HIS A 131 12.80 -24.81 -1.30
C HIS A 131 12.90 -23.32 -1.55
N VAL A 132 12.12 -22.82 -2.53
CA VAL A 132 12.06 -21.42 -2.92
C VAL A 132 10.60 -20.99 -3.04
N ALA A 133 10.25 -19.85 -2.47
CA ALA A 133 8.99 -19.16 -2.70
C ALA A 133 9.24 -17.81 -3.39
N ILE A 134 8.50 -17.49 -4.44
CA ILE A 134 8.63 -16.24 -5.20
C ILE A 134 7.28 -15.54 -5.15
N CYS A 135 7.23 -14.37 -4.53
CA CYS A 135 6.05 -13.52 -4.42
C CYS A 135 6.17 -12.42 -5.48
N ASP A 136 5.34 -12.50 -6.52
CA ASP A 136 5.33 -11.59 -7.66
C ASP A 136 3.93 -10.98 -7.82
N PHE A 137 3.65 -10.02 -6.94
CA PHE A 137 2.33 -9.41 -6.84
C PHE A 137 2.28 -8.02 -7.47
N THR A 138 1.08 -7.56 -7.80
CA THR A 138 0.91 -6.20 -8.33
C THR A 138 1.09 -5.15 -7.22
N PHE A 139 1.28 -3.89 -7.63
CA PHE A 139 1.26 -2.77 -6.70
C PHE A 139 -0.13 -2.66 -6.04
N PRO A 140 -0.24 -2.62 -4.70
CA PRO A 140 -1.54 -2.63 -4.03
C PRO A 140 -2.29 -1.32 -4.28
N THR A 141 -3.56 -1.44 -4.65
CA THR A 141 -4.42 -0.30 -5.02
C THR A 141 -5.45 0.04 -3.97
N CYS A 142 -5.69 -0.87 -3.02
CA CYS A 142 -6.53 -0.68 -1.85
C CYS A 142 -5.95 -1.40 -0.63
N ALA A 143 -6.55 -1.19 0.55
CA ALA A 143 -6.12 -1.84 1.79
C ALA A 143 -6.21 -3.37 1.71
N ASP A 144 -7.25 -3.92 1.06
CA ASP A 144 -7.41 -5.38 0.92
C ASP A 144 -6.27 -6.02 0.13
N ASP A 145 -5.76 -5.34 -0.91
CA ASP A 145 -4.61 -5.80 -1.71
C ASP A 145 -3.33 -5.93 -0.86
N THR A 146 -3.25 -5.22 0.28
CA THR A 146 -2.07 -5.30 1.15
C THR A 146 -2.00 -6.57 2.00
N ARG A 147 -3.08 -7.37 2.04
CA ARG A 147 -3.13 -8.63 2.81
C ARG A 147 -1.95 -9.57 2.49
N ILE A 148 -1.55 -9.67 1.21
CA ILE A 148 -0.42 -10.50 0.75
C ILE A 148 0.97 -9.87 0.99
N TYR A 149 1.03 -8.77 1.75
CA TYR A 149 2.26 -8.16 2.25
C TYR A 149 2.30 -8.13 3.78
N SER A 150 1.32 -8.72 4.47
CA SER A 150 1.22 -8.74 5.93
C SER A 150 2.23 -9.67 6.57
N ARG A 151 2.53 -9.44 7.85
CA ARG A 151 3.30 -10.39 8.67
C ARG A 151 2.70 -11.79 8.62
N GLU A 152 1.37 -11.88 8.72
CA GLU A 152 0.65 -13.15 8.70
C GLU A 152 0.82 -13.89 7.35
N TRP A 153 0.86 -13.17 6.23
CA TRP A 153 1.22 -13.75 4.93
C TRP A 153 2.65 -14.30 4.94
N PHE A 154 3.63 -13.50 5.34
CA PHE A 154 5.02 -13.94 5.34
C PHE A 154 5.28 -15.09 6.32
N GLN A 155 4.53 -15.18 7.43
CA GLN A 155 4.56 -16.35 8.32
C GLN A 155 4.02 -17.62 7.63
N GLN A 156 2.98 -17.50 6.79
CA GLN A 156 2.52 -18.64 5.99
C GLN A 156 3.55 -19.06 4.94
N VAL A 157 4.20 -18.10 4.28
CA VAL A 157 5.30 -18.39 3.35
C VAL A 157 6.46 -19.06 4.08
N GLN A 158 6.87 -18.54 5.24
CA GLN A 158 7.91 -19.12 6.08
C GLN A 158 7.58 -20.57 6.47
N ARG A 159 6.32 -20.85 6.87
CA ARG A 159 5.86 -22.20 7.26
C ARG A 159 6.01 -23.22 6.13
N VAL A 160 5.74 -22.85 4.89
CA VAL A 160 5.83 -23.77 3.74
C VAL A 160 7.26 -23.93 3.23
N LEU A 161 8.19 -23.06 3.63
CA LEU A 161 9.62 -23.22 3.32
C LEU A 161 10.25 -24.31 4.18
N ILE A 162 11.10 -25.14 3.56
CA ILE A 162 11.98 -26.03 4.31
C ILE A 162 12.98 -25.23 5.17
N PRO A 163 13.60 -25.83 6.20
CA PRO A 163 14.72 -25.20 6.90
C PRO A 163 15.83 -24.78 5.94
N GLY A 164 16.22 -23.50 5.99
CA GLY A 164 17.20 -22.92 5.07
C GLY A 164 16.64 -22.55 3.69
N GLY A 165 15.34 -22.78 3.43
CA GLY A 165 14.64 -22.35 2.22
C GLY A 165 14.62 -20.83 2.06
N LEU A 166 14.41 -20.38 0.83
CA LEU A 166 14.48 -18.97 0.44
C LEU A 166 13.12 -18.46 0.03
N MET A 167 12.81 -17.21 0.36
CA MET A 167 11.77 -16.47 -0.34
C MET A 167 12.37 -15.29 -1.08
N SER A 168 11.74 -14.93 -2.19
CA SER A 168 11.94 -13.64 -2.84
C SER A 168 10.59 -12.96 -2.98
N SER A 169 10.55 -11.65 -2.76
CA SER A 169 9.35 -10.86 -2.97
C SER A 169 9.71 -9.59 -3.71
N ASN A 170 8.87 -9.20 -4.66
CA ASN A 170 8.86 -7.81 -5.07
C ASN A 170 8.34 -6.94 -3.92
N GLY A 171 8.65 -5.65 -3.98
CA GLY A 171 8.16 -4.67 -3.02
C GLY A 171 7.64 -3.44 -3.75
N VAL A 172 8.10 -2.29 -3.31
CA VAL A 172 7.81 -0.99 -3.92
C VAL A 172 9.11 -0.21 -4.05
N SER A 173 9.05 1.01 -4.58
CA SER A 173 10.27 1.81 -4.70
C SER A 173 10.82 2.25 -3.34
N PRO A 174 12.09 1.94 -3.00
CA PRO A 174 12.74 2.48 -1.80
C PRO A 174 12.98 3.99 -1.87
N GLN A 175 12.89 4.61 -3.05
CA GLN A 175 13.12 6.05 -3.24
C GLN A 175 11.82 6.85 -3.25
N HIS A 176 10.78 6.34 -3.95
CA HIS A 176 9.51 7.04 -4.09
C HIS A 176 8.44 6.58 -3.08
N SER A 177 8.57 5.36 -2.56
CA SER A 177 7.67 4.77 -1.56
C SER A 177 8.47 4.30 -0.34
N THR A 178 9.42 5.12 0.11
CA THR A 178 10.44 4.80 1.10
C THR A 178 9.89 4.15 2.37
N ASP A 179 8.90 4.77 3.02
CA ASP A 179 8.32 4.23 4.24
C ASP A 179 7.58 2.90 3.99
N GLY A 180 6.92 2.77 2.83
CA GLY A 180 6.27 1.53 2.39
C GLY A 180 7.28 0.40 2.17
N PHE A 181 8.39 0.67 1.49
CA PHE A 181 9.46 -0.30 1.29
C PHE A 181 10.06 -0.77 2.63
N TRP A 182 10.37 0.15 3.53
CA TRP A 182 10.93 -0.23 4.82
C TRP A 182 9.91 -0.85 5.78
N CYS A 183 8.63 -0.52 5.64
CA CYS A 183 7.53 -1.21 6.32
C CYS A 183 7.50 -2.68 5.92
N LEU A 184 7.61 -2.99 4.62
CA LEU A 184 7.74 -4.38 4.13
C LEU A 184 8.97 -5.08 4.71
N TYR A 185 10.12 -4.40 4.73
CA TYR A 185 11.34 -4.93 5.32
C TYR A 185 11.16 -5.32 6.79
N GLN A 186 10.63 -4.42 7.62
CA GLN A 186 10.36 -4.71 9.04
C GLN A 186 9.30 -5.81 9.20
N THR A 187 8.34 -5.89 8.28
CA THR A 187 7.29 -6.92 8.29
C THR A 187 7.84 -8.31 8.01
N LEU A 188 8.81 -8.43 7.09
CA LEU A 188 9.55 -9.68 6.86
C LEU A 188 10.35 -10.10 8.10
N LEU A 189 11.09 -9.16 8.73
CA LEU A 189 11.83 -9.44 9.96
C LEU A 189 10.90 -9.91 11.09
N ALA A 190 9.71 -9.30 11.21
CA ALA A 190 8.69 -9.67 12.19
C ALA A 190 7.99 -11.00 11.90
N ALA A 191 8.15 -11.55 10.70
CA ALA A 191 7.73 -12.90 10.32
C ALA A 191 8.85 -13.93 10.54
N ASP A 192 9.86 -13.61 11.35
CA ASP A 192 11.01 -14.46 11.68
C ASP A 192 11.79 -14.90 10.43
N LEU A 193 11.95 -13.98 9.48
CA LEU A 193 12.81 -14.16 8.30
C LEU A 193 14.06 -13.28 8.40
N HIS A 194 15.20 -13.85 8.03
CA HIS A 194 16.41 -13.11 7.73
C HIS A 194 16.29 -12.45 6.36
N ALA A 195 15.91 -11.17 6.34
CA ALA A 195 15.64 -10.43 5.11
C ALA A 195 16.85 -9.59 4.65
N LYS A 196 17.05 -9.55 3.33
CA LYS A 196 18.03 -8.72 2.62
C LYS A 196 17.27 -7.88 1.58
N PRO A 197 17.16 -6.55 1.77
CA PRO A 197 16.52 -5.66 0.81
C PRO A 197 17.44 -5.48 -0.41
N MET A 198 16.84 -5.33 -1.58
CA MET A 198 17.50 -5.06 -2.84
C MET A 198 16.80 -3.93 -3.58
N GLN A 199 17.53 -3.18 -4.41
CA GLN A 199 16.98 -2.20 -5.33
C GLN A 199 17.65 -2.26 -6.70
N VAL A 200 16.90 -2.01 -7.76
CA VAL A 200 17.44 -1.95 -9.12
C VAL A 200 16.75 -0.89 -9.97
N ALA A 201 17.51 -0.26 -10.84
CA ALA A 201 17.01 0.66 -11.85
C ALA A 201 16.42 -0.13 -13.03
N ILE A 202 15.10 -0.09 -13.18
CA ILE A 202 14.40 -0.63 -14.35
C ILE A 202 14.02 0.56 -15.25
N PRO A 203 14.54 0.65 -16.49
CA PRO A 203 14.35 1.83 -17.34
C PRO A 203 12.89 2.22 -17.59
N SER A 204 12.02 1.25 -17.86
CA SER A 204 10.58 1.45 -18.05
C SER A 204 9.93 1.97 -16.77
N PHE A 205 10.26 1.43 -15.61
CA PHE A 205 9.69 1.86 -14.34
C PHE A 205 10.11 3.30 -14.00
N ARG A 206 11.38 3.65 -14.23
CA ARG A 206 11.85 5.04 -14.08
C ARG A 206 11.12 6.00 -15.02
N ARG A 207 10.91 5.62 -16.29
CA ARG A 207 10.15 6.45 -17.26
C ARG A 207 8.72 6.70 -16.80
N HIS A 208 8.10 5.72 -16.16
CA HIS A 208 6.73 5.81 -15.63
C HIS A 208 6.66 6.44 -14.22
N GLY A 209 7.79 6.91 -13.68
CA GLY A 209 7.83 7.62 -12.41
C GLY A 209 7.81 6.73 -11.16
N TYR A 210 7.96 5.41 -11.30
CA TYR A 210 8.07 4.50 -10.16
C TYR A 210 9.40 4.63 -9.42
N GLY A 211 10.47 5.08 -10.09
CA GLY A 211 11.82 5.16 -9.53
C GLY A 211 12.55 3.81 -9.61
N ASP A 212 13.56 3.63 -8.77
CA ASP A 212 14.19 2.30 -8.60
C ASP A 212 13.21 1.34 -7.93
N TRP A 213 13.21 0.08 -8.36
CA TRP A 213 12.28 -0.91 -7.83
C TRP A 213 12.94 -1.76 -6.75
N GLY A 214 12.18 -2.01 -5.68
CA GLY A 214 12.64 -2.75 -4.52
C GLY A 214 12.25 -4.23 -4.56
N PHE A 215 13.12 -5.06 -4.01
CA PHE A 215 12.90 -6.49 -3.79
C PHE A 215 13.40 -6.90 -2.40
N PHE A 216 12.99 -8.08 -1.96
CA PHE A 216 13.48 -8.68 -0.72
C PHE A 216 13.86 -10.14 -0.96
N LEU A 217 15.04 -10.51 -0.50
CA LEU A 217 15.43 -11.90 -0.35
C LEU A 217 15.32 -12.27 1.14
N GLY A 218 14.56 -13.31 1.47
CA GLY A 218 14.31 -13.75 2.84
C GLY A 218 14.62 -15.22 3.05
N SER A 219 14.90 -15.62 4.29
CA SER A 219 15.10 -17.04 4.63
C SER A 219 14.86 -17.30 6.11
N THR A 220 14.59 -18.56 6.46
CA THR A 220 14.56 -19.03 7.86
C THR A 220 15.94 -19.12 8.50
N GLN A 221 17.00 -18.91 7.73
CA GLN A 221 18.39 -18.85 8.20
C GLN A 221 19.10 -17.60 7.68
N PRO A 222 20.14 -17.09 8.37
CA PRO A 222 20.94 -15.98 7.87
C PRO A 222 21.40 -16.21 6.42
N ILE A 223 21.35 -15.16 5.60
CA ILE A 223 21.88 -15.18 4.23
C ILE A 223 23.21 -14.45 4.22
N ASP A 224 24.26 -15.16 3.81
CA ASP A 224 25.63 -14.64 3.82
C ASP A 224 26.07 -14.18 2.42
N ARG A 225 26.94 -13.16 2.38
CA ARG A 225 27.52 -12.62 1.13
C ARG A 225 28.15 -13.71 0.26
N ALA A 226 28.86 -14.66 0.87
CA ALA A 226 29.52 -15.75 0.16
C ALA A 226 28.52 -16.63 -0.63
N GLU A 227 27.26 -16.68 -0.20
CA GLU A 227 26.22 -17.44 -0.90
C GLU A 227 25.75 -16.76 -2.19
N LEU A 228 25.88 -15.44 -2.24
CA LEU A 228 25.49 -14.59 -3.37
C LEU A 228 26.68 -14.31 -4.30
N GLU A 229 27.91 -14.37 -3.81
CA GLU A 229 29.13 -14.16 -4.61
C GLU A 229 29.42 -15.29 -5.62
N PHE A 230 28.66 -16.37 -5.58
CA PHE A 230 28.85 -17.47 -6.50
C PHE A 230 28.59 -17.06 -7.93
N THR A 231 29.52 -17.43 -8.80
CA THR A 231 29.40 -17.22 -10.23
C THR A 231 28.13 -17.90 -10.70
N ILE A 232 27.16 -17.10 -11.14
CA ILE A 232 25.99 -17.57 -11.86
C ILE A 232 26.51 -18.22 -13.14
N GLY A 233 26.70 -19.54 -13.11
CA GLY A 233 27.26 -20.35 -14.20
C GLY A 233 26.26 -20.55 -15.34
N THR A 234 25.49 -19.51 -15.68
CA THR A 234 24.59 -19.54 -16.83
C THR A 234 25.02 -18.43 -17.78
N ASP A 235 25.47 -18.80 -18.97
CA ASP A 235 25.76 -17.92 -20.13
C ASP A 235 24.51 -17.13 -20.62
N SER A 236 23.46 -17.01 -19.80
CA SER A 236 22.12 -16.54 -20.16
C SER A 236 21.52 -15.54 -19.17
N CYS A 237 22.16 -15.27 -18.02
CA CYS A 237 21.68 -14.22 -17.09
C CYS A 237 22.23 -12.87 -17.53
N ASN A 238 21.36 -11.88 -17.63
CA ASN A 238 21.75 -10.48 -17.83
C ASN A 238 22.26 -9.82 -16.54
N LEU A 239 22.05 -10.44 -15.37
CA LEU A 239 22.69 -10.07 -14.09
C LEU A 239 24.21 -10.00 -14.24
N GLN A 240 24.71 -8.80 -14.52
CA GLN A 240 26.14 -8.52 -14.67
C GLN A 240 26.87 -8.68 -13.33
N SER A 241 28.20 -8.63 -13.40
CA SER A 241 29.18 -8.82 -12.31
C SER A 241 29.07 -7.84 -11.12
N SER A 242 27.99 -7.07 -11.02
CA SER A 242 27.78 -5.98 -10.05
C SER A 242 26.40 -6.03 -9.37
N TRP A 243 25.66 -7.12 -9.49
CA TRP A 243 24.32 -7.24 -8.90
C TRP A 243 24.30 -7.19 -7.37
N LEU A 244 25.44 -7.45 -6.71
CA LEU A 244 25.58 -7.24 -5.26
C LEU A 244 25.38 -5.77 -4.85
N ASN A 245 25.54 -4.82 -5.79
CA ASN A 245 25.22 -3.42 -5.54
C ASN A 245 23.72 -3.19 -5.32
N ALA A 246 22.86 -4.13 -5.72
CA ALA A 246 21.43 -4.05 -5.45
C ALA A 246 21.15 -4.02 -3.93
N PHE A 247 22.02 -4.59 -3.09
CA PHE A 247 21.88 -4.60 -1.63
C PHE A 247 22.40 -3.32 -0.95
N ILE A 248 22.90 -2.35 -1.71
CA ILE A 248 23.48 -1.11 -1.20
C ILE A 248 22.44 0.01 -1.31
N PHE A 249 22.23 0.73 -0.22
CA PHE A 249 21.28 1.83 -0.12
C PHE A 249 21.96 3.07 0.43
N LYS A 250 21.52 4.25 -0.01
CA LYS A 250 21.90 5.49 0.68
C LYS A 250 21.37 5.48 2.11
N SER A 251 22.17 5.97 3.03
CA SER A 251 21.89 5.96 4.47
C SER A 251 20.63 6.76 4.86
N ASP A 252 20.34 7.86 4.19
CA ASP A 252 19.12 8.66 4.38
C ASP A 252 17.85 7.85 4.07
N VAL A 253 17.87 7.10 2.97
CA VAL A 253 16.82 6.14 2.61
C VAL A 253 16.79 4.99 3.62
N ALA A 254 17.92 4.35 3.87
CA ALA A 254 17.99 3.13 4.69
C ALA A 254 17.66 3.33 6.17
N ASN A 255 17.91 4.52 6.74
CA ASN A 255 17.64 4.77 8.16
C ASN A 255 16.15 4.86 8.49
N LYS A 256 15.28 5.07 7.48
CA LYS A 256 13.82 5.04 7.65
C LYS A 256 13.29 3.71 8.18
N ARG A 257 14.03 2.62 8.00
CA ARG A 257 13.68 1.30 8.57
C ARG A 257 13.52 1.26 10.08
N HIS A 258 14.10 2.23 10.80
CA HIS A 258 13.98 2.32 12.25
C HIS A 258 12.77 3.12 12.72
N SER A 259 12.04 3.77 11.80
CA SER A 259 10.94 4.69 12.11
C SER A 259 9.59 4.25 11.52
N VAL A 260 9.51 3.05 10.94
CA VAL A 260 8.29 2.51 10.32
C VAL A 260 7.68 1.40 11.15
N ASN A 261 6.36 1.29 11.08
CA ASN A 261 5.59 0.25 11.74
C ASN A 261 5.45 -0.97 10.83
N ILE A 262 5.35 -2.15 11.46
CA ILE A 262 5.06 -3.43 10.81
C ILE A 262 3.62 -3.45 10.29
N HIS A 263 3.44 -4.00 9.09
CA HIS A 263 2.15 -4.24 8.48
C HIS A 263 1.57 -5.60 8.92
N THR A 264 0.37 -5.60 9.49
CA THR A 264 -0.34 -6.82 9.90
C THR A 264 -1.78 -6.75 9.42
N LEU A 265 -2.49 -7.88 9.39
CA LEU A 265 -3.93 -7.89 9.03
C LEU A 265 -4.79 -6.97 9.89
N ASN A 266 -4.43 -6.81 11.17
CA ASN A 266 -5.18 -5.99 12.13
C ASN A 266 -4.67 -4.53 12.20
N SER A 267 -3.53 -4.24 11.59
CA SER A 267 -2.91 -2.92 11.56
C SER A 267 -2.31 -2.68 10.17
N PRO A 268 -3.13 -2.27 9.18
CA PRO A 268 -2.72 -2.13 7.80
C PRO A 268 -1.91 -0.84 7.54
N GLN A 269 -0.63 -0.86 7.93
CA GLN A 269 0.26 0.31 7.78
C GLN A 269 0.78 0.53 6.34
N LEU A 270 0.89 -0.53 5.54
CA LEU A 270 1.50 -0.44 4.21
C LEU A 270 0.75 0.53 3.31
N PHE A 271 -0.56 0.36 3.16
CA PHE A 271 -1.35 1.20 2.25
C PHE A 271 -1.32 2.68 2.67
N TYR A 272 -1.33 2.95 3.97
CA TYR A 272 -1.13 4.29 4.51
C TYR A 272 0.20 4.91 4.03
N TYR A 273 1.32 4.20 4.16
CA TYR A 273 2.63 4.70 3.73
C TYR A 273 2.72 4.90 2.21
N LEU A 274 2.03 4.07 1.43
CA LEU A 274 1.99 4.22 -0.03
C LEU A 274 1.19 5.45 -0.47
N LEU A 275 0.13 5.80 0.26
CA LEU A 275 -0.66 7.01 0.02
C LEU A 275 0.01 8.28 0.56
N ASN A 276 0.81 8.14 1.63
CA ASN A 276 1.42 9.24 2.36
C ASN A 276 2.96 9.11 2.41
N PRO A 277 3.64 9.09 1.26
CA PRO A 277 5.09 8.92 1.24
C PRO A 277 5.79 10.13 1.86
N THR A 278 6.69 9.91 2.83
CA THR A 278 7.57 11.00 3.28
C THR A 278 8.70 11.20 2.27
N VAL A 279 8.75 12.39 1.68
CA VAL A 279 9.87 12.79 0.81
C VAL A 279 11.04 13.14 1.72
N GLY A 280 12.02 12.25 1.81
CA GLY A 280 13.28 12.53 2.51
C GLY A 280 14.15 13.52 1.72
N GLU A 281 14.84 14.42 2.41
CA GLU A 281 15.91 15.22 1.80
C GLU A 281 17.08 14.29 1.45
N LEU A 282 17.27 14.05 0.15
CA LEU A 282 18.39 13.27 -0.38
C LEU A 282 19.67 14.11 -0.24
N GLY A 283 20.49 13.81 0.76
CA GLY A 283 21.64 14.66 1.11
C GLY A 283 22.86 13.93 1.64
N SER A 284 22.76 12.62 1.88
CA SER A 284 23.88 11.85 2.43
C SER A 284 24.63 11.09 1.33
N ASP A 285 25.96 11.24 1.30
CA ASP A 285 26.86 10.43 0.47
C ASP A 285 27.22 9.08 1.13
N HIS A 286 26.77 8.82 2.35
CA HIS A 286 27.03 7.55 3.03
C HIS A 286 26.10 6.43 2.55
N GLU A 287 26.69 5.28 2.25
CA GLU A 287 25.98 4.06 1.81
C GLU A 287 25.97 2.99 2.91
N ILE A 288 24.92 2.18 2.93
CA ILE A 288 24.71 1.05 3.82
C ILE A 288 24.59 -0.22 2.97
N ASP A 289 25.44 -1.21 3.26
CA ASP A 289 25.48 -2.50 2.59
C ASP A 289 24.78 -3.57 3.45
N PHE A 290 23.59 -4.00 3.01
CA PHE A 290 22.78 -4.96 3.76
C PHE A 290 23.31 -6.39 3.73
N LEU A 291 24.32 -6.70 2.91
CA LEU A 291 25.00 -8.01 2.98
C LEU A 291 25.88 -8.12 4.22
N THR A 292 26.27 -7.00 4.82
CA THR A 292 27.10 -6.96 6.04
C THR A 292 26.29 -6.89 7.34
N ILE A 293 24.97 -6.69 7.24
CA ILE A 293 24.08 -6.44 8.38
C ILE A 293 23.21 -7.68 8.65
N GLN A 294 23.18 -8.10 9.90
CA GLN A 294 22.16 -9.00 10.42
C GLN A 294 21.47 -8.24 11.57
N GLU A 295 20.28 -7.69 11.31
CA GLU A 295 19.55 -6.92 12.31
C GLU A 295 18.25 -7.61 12.68
N ALA A 296 17.90 -7.52 13.97
CA ALA A 296 16.58 -7.91 14.45
C ALA A 296 15.57 -6.81 14.08
N GLY A 297 14.33 -7.21 13.78
CA GLY A 297 13.26 -6.26 13.50
C GLY A 297 12.98 -5.36 14.71
N THR A 298 12.41 -4.18 14.46
CA THR A 298 12.07 -3.21 15.51
C THR A 298 10.91 -3.69 16.39
N ASN A 299 10.12 -4.67 15.92
CA ASN A 299 8.90 -5.18 16.56
C ASN A 299 7.84 -4.08 16.84
N LEU A 300 7.94 -2.95 16.14
CA LEU A 300 6.99 -1.85 16.24
C LEU A 300 5.73 -2.19 15.44
N VAL A 301 4.65 -2.53 16.13
CA VAL A 301 3.33 -2.69 15.52
C VAL A 301 2.52 -1.42 15.83
N GLY A 302 1.94 -0.81 14.80
CA GLY A 302 1.08 0.35 14.97
C GLY A 302 -0.11 0.05 15.88
N SER A 303 -0.52 1.02 16.70
CA SER A 303 -1.63 0.85 17.64
C SER A 303 -3.00 0.77 16.98
N SER A 304 -3.13 1.21 15.73
CA SER A 304 -4.41 1.37 15.04
C SER A 304 -4.25 1.61 13.53
N ASP A 305 -5.29 1.28 12.75
CA ASP A 305 -5.37 1.58 11.32
C ASP A 305 -5.57 3.08 11.09
N LEU A 306 -4.54 3.79 10.62
CA LEU A 306 -4.60 5.24 10.37
C LEU A 306 -5.49 5.62 9.18
N LEU A 307 -5.94 4.65 8.37
CA LEU A 307 -6.94 4.87 7.34
C LEU A 307 -8.36 4.87 7.92
N GLN A 308 -8.56 4.30 9.12
CA GLN A 308 -9.82 4.44 9.84
C GLN A 308 -9.93 5.82 10.47
N LEU A 309 -11.09 6.45 10.24
CA LEU A 309 -11.41 7.78 10.73
C LEU A 309 -11.31 7.90 12.25
N GLU A 310 -11.71 6.87 12.99
CA GLU A 310 -11.64 6.86 14.45
C GLU A 310 -10.19 6.90 14.97
N SER A 311 -9.33 6.07 14.40
CA SER A 311 -7.90 6.04 14.70
C SER A 311 -7.23 7.36 14.38
N MET A 312 -7.58 7.96 13.24
CA MET A 312 -7.09 9.27 12.82
C MET A 312 -7.52 10.37 13.80
N ALA A 313 -8.78 10.37 14.22
CA ALA A 313 -9.27 11.31 15.23
C ALA A 313 -8.56 11.14 16.58
N ASN A 314 -8.34 9.90 17.02
CA ASN A 314 -7.59 9.60 18.24
C ASN A 314 -6.12 10.04 18.14
N TYR A 315 -5.48 9.84 16.99
CA TYR A 315 -4.12 10.32 16.73
C TYR A 315 -4.03 11.85 16.81
N TRP A 316 -4.98 12.58 16.20
CA TRP A 316 -5.04 14.03 16.31
C TRP A 316 -5.24 14.51 17.74
N LEU A 317 -6.14 13.87 18.49
CA LEU A 317 -6.36 14.19 19.90
C LEU A 317 -5.08 13.98 20.72
N GLN A 318 -4.31 12.92 20.46
CA GLN A 318 -3.04 12.70 21.14
C GLN A 318 -2.01 13.75 20.77
N GLN A 319 -1.86 14.09 19.48
CA GLN A 319 -0.93 15.12 19.02
C GLN A 319 -1.27 16.49 19.61
N LEU A 320 -2.55 16.87 19.62
CA LEU A 320 -3.04 18.12 20.21
C LEU A 320 -2.75 18.22 21.71
N HIS A 321 -2.80 17.11 22.44
CA HIS A 321 -2.42 17.10 23.87
C HIS A 321 -0.89 17.12 24.07
N GLN A 322 -0.11 16.70 23.07
CA GLN A 322 1.36 16.63 23.14
C GLN A 322 2.07 17.88 22.62
N THR A 323 1.40 18.77 21.88
CA THR A 323 2.04 19.96 21.29
C THR A 323 2.18 21.10 22.30
N GLU A 324 3.42 21.46 22.66
CA GLU A 324 3.75 22.77 23.25
C GLU A 324 3.47 23.93 22.26
N PRO A 325 3.35 25.20 22.73
CA PRO A 325 2.72 26.31 22.00
C PRO A 325 3.41 26.81 20.71
N ASN A 326 4.45 26.16 20.20
CA ASN A 326 5.19 26.60 19.02
C ASN A 326 4.66 25.95 17.74
N LEU A 327 3.49 26.42 17.28
CA LEU A 327 2.69 25.96 16.13
C LEU A 327 3.28 26.19 14.73
N ARG A 328 4.57 26.51 14.58
CA ARG A 328 5.12 26.95 13.28
C ARG A 328 5.49 25.85 12.27
N SER A 329 5.27 24.58 12.57
CA SER A 329 5.68 23.50 11.63
C SER A 329 4.84 22.23 11.74
N ILE A 330 3.51 22.33 11.92
CA ILE A 330 2.68 21.12 11.80
C ILE A 330 2.65 20.73 10.31
N ASP A 331 3.20 19.56 9.98
CA ASP A 331 3.15 19.01 8.64
C ASP A 331 1.68 18.70 8.30
N ALA A 332 1.16 19.42 7.31
CA ALA A 332 -0.20 19.28 6.80
C ALA A 332 -0.56 17.83 6.43
N ASN A 333 0.41 17.03 5.99
CA ASN A 333 0.22 15.61 5.65
C ASN A 333 0.06 14.71 6.88
N GLN A 334 0.57 15.13 8.04
CA GLN A 334 0.34 14.45 9.31
C GLN A 334 -1.02 14.81 9.92
N LEU A 335 -1.56 15.99 9.55
CA LEU A 335 -2.89 16.43 9.96
C LEU A 335 -3.99 15.79 9.13
N VAL A 336 -3.86 15.66 7.82
CA VAL A 336 -4.89 14.98 7.03
C VAL A 336 -4.22 14.03 6.04
N PRO A 337 -4.06 12.75 6.41
CA PRO A 337 -3.46 11.79 5.51
C PRO A 337 -4.37 11.55 4.29
N VAL A 338 -3.73 11.31 3.16
CA VAL A 338 -4.37 10.78 1.96
C VAL A 338 -4.95 9.40 2.29
N GLN A 339 -6.25 9.25 2.04
CA GLN A 339 -6.99 8.00 2.24
C GLN A 339 -7.35 7.31 0.92
N HIS A 340 -7.19 8.01 -0.22
CA HIS A 340 -7.55 7.50 -1.53
C HIS A 340 -6.48 7.80 -2.59
N ARG A 341 -6.24 6.87 -3.50
CA ARG A 341 -5.20 6.94 -4.54
C ARG A 341 -5.36 8.11 -5.53
N TYR A 342 -6.58 8.60 -5.73
CA TYR A 342 -6.85 9.78 -6.57
C TYR A 342 -6.44 11.10 -5.92
N HIS A 343 -6.08 11.08 -4.64
CA HIS A 343 -5.58 12.25 -3.93
C HIS A 343 -4.07 12.20 -3.82
N SER A 344 -3.47 13.38 -3.79
CA SER A 344 -2.04 13.51 -3.50
C SER A 344 -1.85 14.34 -2.22
N PRO A 345 -0.71 14.15 -1.52
CA PRO A 345 -0.35 15.01 -0.40
C PRO A 345 -0.38 16.50 -0.78
N ARG A 346 0.03 16.82 -2.01
CA ARG A 346 -0.05 18.18 -2.55
C ARG A 346 -1.48 18.70 -2.62
N MET A 347 -2.46 17.88 -3.02
CA MET A 347 -3.86 18.31 -2.98
C MET A 347 -4.25 18.68 -1.56
N ASN A 348 -3.95 17.85 -0.56
CA ASN A 348 -4.25 18.15 0.84
C ASN A 348 -3.59 19.47 1.30
N GLN A 349 -2.33 19.72 0.89
CA GLN A 349 -1.64 20.99 1.16
C GLN A 349 -2.32 22.20 0.51
N GLU A 350 -2.75 22.11 -0.75
CA GLU A 350 -3.49 23.18 -1.43
C GLU A 350 -4.84 23.44 -0.74
N TRP A 351 -5.57 22.39 -0.39
CA TRP A 351 -6.83 22.50 0.37
C TRP A 351 -6.61 23.19 1.72
N LEU A 352 -5.60 22.76 2.49
CA LEU A 352 -5.27 23.32 3.79
C LEU A 352 -4.75 24.77 3.69
N GLY A 353 -4.04 25.11 2.62
CA GLY A 353 -3.59 26.48 2.33
C GLY A 353 -4.73 27.44 1.97
N HIS A 354 -5.86 26.92 1.47
CA HIS A 354 -6.99 27.71 0.98
C HIS A 354 -8.29 27.53 1.77
N VAL A 355 -8.25 26.95 2.98
CA VAL A 355 -9.44 26.69 3.83
C VAL A 355 -10.37 27.89 3.94
N LYS A 356 -9.82 29.10 4.14
CA LYS A 356 -10.63 30.33 4.25
C LYS A 356 -11.39 30.66 2.97
N SER A 357 -10.78 30.45 1.79
CA SER A 357 -11.43 30.68 0.50
C SER A 357 -12.53 29.65 0.29
N LEU A 358 -12.24 28.38 0.59
CA LEU A 358 -13.19 27.28 0.47
C LEU A 358 -14.42 27.46 1.37
N LEU A 359 -14.21 27.88 2.63
CA LEU A 359 -15.30 28.21 3.54
C LEU A 359 -16.13 29.41 3.07
N ALA A 360 -15.51 30.37 2.38
CA ALA A 360 -16.20 31.53 1.83
C ALA A 360 -17.06 31.20 0.59
N GLU A 361 -16.78 30.08 -0.10
CA GLU A 361 -17.58 29.59 -1.23
C GLU A 361 -18.83 28.81 -0.79
N ILE A 362 -18.92 28.41 0.48
CA ILE A 362 -20.11 27.72 1.00
C ILE A 362 -21.29 28.70 1.00
N ASP A 363 -22.35 28.37 0.26
CA ASP A 363 -23.63 29.07 0.35
C ASP A 363 -24.31 28.73 1.69
N VAL A 364 -23.97 29.52 2.72
CA VAL A 364 -24.47 29.35 4.08
C VAL A 364 -26.00 29.47 4.13
N GLU A 365 -26.60 30.30 3.29
CA GLU A 365 -28.07 30.45 3.24
C GLU A 365 -28.74 29.18 2.74
N GLN A 366 -28.23 28.61 1.64
CA GLN A 366 -28.73 27.34 1.11
C GLN A 366 -28.51 26.18 2.09
N LEU A 367 -27.35 26.11 2.74
CA LEU A 367 -27.01 25.08 3.72
C LEU A 367 -27.96 25.12 4.93
N VAL A 368 -28.15 26.30 5.53
CA VAL A 368 -29.04 26.49 6.68
C VAL A 368 -30.49 26.13 6.30
N ASN A 369 -30.94 26.51 5.12
CA ASN A 369 -32.31 26.19 4.66
C ASN A 369 -32.52 24.68 4.50
N ARG A 370 -31.55 23.93 3.94
CA ARG A 370 -31.64 22.47 3.85
C ARG A 370 -31.59 21.76 5.21
N LEU A 371 -30.79 22.27 6.15
CA LEU A 371 -30.78 21.75 7.53
C LEU A 371 -32.13 21.99 8.22
N LEU A 372 -32.76 23.13 7.94
CA LEU A 372 -34.10 23.45 8.44
C LEU A 372 -35.21 22.58 7.81
N GLU A 373 -35.07 22.16 6.55
CA GLU A 373 -35.97 21.18 5.92
C GLU A 373 -35.94 19.82 6.65
N ARG A 374 -34.79 19.47 7.25
CA ARG A 374 -34.63 18.29 8.11
C ARG A 374 -34.81 18.57 9.60
N ALA A 375 -35.35 19.73 9.98
CA ALA A 375 -35.43 20.17 11.38
C ALA A 375 -36.24 19.24 12.30
N GLN A 376 -37.08 18.36 11.76
CA GLN A 376 -37.82 17.35 12.54
C GLN A 376 -36.91 16.28 13.15
N GLU A 377 -35.73 16.06 12.57
CA GLU A 377 -34.71 15.11 13.03
C GLU A 377 -33.69 15.79 13.98
N LEU A 378 -33.78 17.11 14.16
CA LEU A 378 -32.84 17.88 14.97
C LEU A 378 -33.37 18.13 16.39
N PRO A 379 -32.49 18.24 17.40
CA PRO A 379 -32.89 18.66 18.73
C PRO A 379 -33.65 20.01 18.72
N PRO A 380 -34.73 20.19 19.50
CA PRO A 380 -35.62 21.37 19.40
C PRO A 380 -34.90 22.71 19.57
N LYS A 381 -33.89 22.76 20.43
CA LYS A 381 -33.06 23.93 20.68
C LYS A 381 -32.21 24.30 19.45
N LEU A 382 -31.65 23.29 18.79
CA LEU A 382 -30.84 23.44 17.58
C LEU A 382 -31.67 23.95 16.39
N ALA A 383 -32.88 23.40 16.23
CA ALA A 383 -33.82 23.85 15.22
C ALA A 383 -34.26 25.31 15.43
N HIS A 384 -34.38 25.76 16.68
CA HIS A 384 -34.69 27.15 17.01
C HIS A 384 -33.53 28.09 16.61
N ASP A 385 -32.30 27.71 16.95
CA ASP A 385 -31.11 28.53 16.66
C ASP A 385 -30.84 28.63 15.15
N LEU A 386 -31.06 27.55 14.39
CA LEU A 386 -30.97 27.57 12.92
C LEU A 386 -32.00 28.49 12.27
N LYS A 387 -33.23 28.57 12.82
CA LYS A 387 -34.26 29.50 12.32
C LYS A 387 -33.84 30.95 12.54
N GLN A 388 -33.31 31.28 13.71
CA GLN A 388 -32.79 32.62 13.99
C GLN A 388 -31.62 32.97 13.06
N LEU A 389 -30.73 32.01 12.77
CA LEU A 389 -29.62 32.20 11.86
C LEU A 389 -30.10 32.45 10.42
N SER A 390 -31.05 31.65 9.92
CA SER A 390 -31.68 31.82 8.61
C SER A 390 -32.31 33.21 8.46
N GLU A 391 -33.05 33.68 9.48
CA GLU A 391 -33.67 35.01 9.47
C GLU A 391 -32.63 36.15 9.43
N LYS A 392 -31.54 36.02 10.20
CA LYS A 392 -30.43 37.00 10.20
C LYS A 392 -29.72 37.06 8.86
N LEU A 393 -29.47 35.91 8.23
CA LEU A 393 -28.86 35.81 6.90
C LEU A 393 -29.75 36.46 5.83
N ARG A 394 -31.05 36.11 5.81
CA ARG A 394 -32.05 36.68 4.88
C ARG A 394 -32.19 38.20 5.01
N THR A 395 -32.07 38.72 6.21
CA THR A 395 -32.20 40.16 6.50
C THR A 395 -30.88 40.94 6.41
N LYS A 396 -29.77 40.28 6.06
CA LYS A 396 -28.41 40.85 6.00
C LYS A 396 -28.00 41.58 7.28
N GLN A 397 -28.51 41.15 8.43
CA GLN A 397 -28.10 41.72 9.71
C GLN A 397 -26.65 41.31 10.03
N PRO A 398 -25.84 42.19 10.63
CA PRO A 398 -24.47 41.85 11.00
C PRO A 398 -24.46 40.67 11.98
N LEU A 399 -23.68 39.62 11.63
CA LEU A 399 -23.51 38.38 12.39
C LEU A 399 -22.71 38.55 13.70
N ALA A 400 -22.55 39.79 14.19
CA ALA A 400 -21.68 40.15 15.31
C ALA A 400 -22.06 39.49 16.66
N TYR A 401 -23.25 38.88 16.74
CA TYR A 401 -23.75 38.15 17.91
C TYR A 401 -24.41 36.84 17.47
N LEU A 402 -23.59 35.92 16.96
CA LEU A 402 -23.95 34.50 16.99
C LEU A 402 -23.89 34.05 18.46
N SER A 403 -24.86 33.24 18.90
CA SER A 403 -24.72 32.60 20.21
C SER A 403 -23.50 31.69 20.17
N GLU A 404 -22.81 31.52 21.30
CA GLU A 404 -21.60 30.68 21.40
C GLU A 404 -21.86 29.28 20.82
N HIS A 405 -23.02 28.68 21.11
CA HIS A 405 -23.43 27.38 20.57
C HIS A 405 -23.75 27.39 19.07
N THR A 406 -24.26 28.49 18.52
CA THR A 406 -24.51 28.60 17.06
C THR A 406 -23.19 28.76 16.30
N ALA A 407 -22.25 29.53 16.84
CA ALA A 407 -20.91 29.67 16.28
C ALA A 407 -20.13 28.35 16.34
N GLU A 408 -20.24 27.64 17.47
CA GLU A 408 -19.69 26.29 17.67
C GLU A 408 -20.31 25.31 16.69
N MET A 409 -21.65 25.27 16.53
CA MET A 409 -22.28 24.35 15.59
C MET A 409 -21.92 24.65 14.13
N VAL A 410 -21.94 25.91 13.69
CA VAL A 410 -21.54 26.27 12.32
C VAL A 410 -20.08 25.89 12.07
N THR A 411 -19.21 26.14 13.05
CA THR A 411 -17.81 25.70 13.05
C THR A 411 -17.71 24.19 12.87
N VAL A 412 -18.39 23.41 13.71
CA VAL A 412 -18.39 21.95 13.67
C VAL A 412 -18.92 21.44 12.33
N LEU A 413 -19.98 22.04 11.82
CA LEU A 413 -20.63 21.61 10.58
C LEU A 413 -19.79 21.97 9.34
N SER A 414 -19.12 23.13 9.35
CA SER A 414 -18.14 23.53 8.34
C SER A 414 -16.89 22.65 8.36
N VAL A 415 -16.35 22.35 9.55
CA VAL A 415 -15.21 21.43 9.70
C VAL A 415 -15.61 20.02 9.28
N THR A 416 -16.79 19.55 9.65
CA THR A 416 -17.31 18.23 9.25
C THR A 416 -17.53 18.16 7.75
N LEU A 417 -18.08 19.20 7.12
CA LEU A 417 -18.23 19.28 5.65
C LEU A 417 -16.88 19.32 4.93
N LEU A 418 -15.93 20.08 5.43
CA LEU A 418 -14.58 20.12 4.86
C LEU A 418 -13.89 18.76 5.01
N MET A 419 -13.93 18.17 6.21
CA MET A 419 -13.33 16.85 6.48
C MET A 419 -14.02 15.74 5.70
N ALA A 420 -15.35 15.76 5.55
CA ALA A 420 -16.08 14.80 4.73
C ALA A 420 -15.70 14.93 3.25
N ASN A 421 -15.55 16.15 2.72
CA ASN A 421 -15.10 16.37 1.35
C ASN A 421 -13.63 15.99 1.11
N VAL A 422 -12.77 16.13 2.13
CA VAL A 422 -11.33 15.80 2.03
C VAL A 422 -11.08 14.31 2.20
N THR A 423 -11.79 13.65 3.13
CA THR A 423 -11.66 12.21 3.40
C THR A 423 -12.44 11.37 2.38
N HIS A 424 -13.62 11.81 1.96
CA HIS A 424 -14.53 11.07 1.06
C HIS A 424 -15.26 12.02 0.08
N PRO A 425 -14.59 12.51 -0.99
CA PRO A 425 -15.17 13.49 -1.91
C PRO A 425 -16.48 13.03 -2.55
N ASP A 426 -16.57 11.75 -2.89
CA ASP A 426 -17.74 11.17 -3.57
C ASP A 426 -18.93 10.92 -2.61
N ALA A 427 -18.73 11.02 -1.29
CA ALA A 427 -19.82 10.88 -0.32
C ALA A 427 -20.66 12.16 -0.18
N VAL A 428 -20.07 13.33 -0.47
CA VAL A 428 -20.74 14.64 -0.30
C VAL A 428 -21.31 15.15 -1.62
N PHE A 429 -20.64 14.88 -2.74
CA PHE A 429 -21.23 15.08 -4.07
C PHE A 429 -22.05 13.85 -4.43
N ALA A 430 -23.35 13.87 -4.11
CA ALA A 430 -24.33 12.86 -4.50
C ALA A 430 -24.34 12.53 -6.00
N LYS A 431 -23.34 11.79 -6.50
CA LYS A 431 -23.47 10.87 -7.62
C LYS A 431 -24.09 9.63 -7.02
N GLY A 432 -25.42 9.57 -7.09
CA GLY A 432 -26.21 8.52 -6.46
C GLY A 432 -25.64 7.14 -6.74
N TYR A 433 -25.46 6.36 -5.67
CA TYR A 433 -25.52 4.91 -5.73
C TYR A 433 -26.88 4.52 -6.30
N TYR A 434 -26.97 4.36 -7.62
CA TYR A 434 -28.00 3.52 -8.20
C TYR A 434 -27.53 2.08 -8.01
N SER A 435 -27.92 1.50 -6.88
CA SER A 435 -28.00 0.06 -6.72
C SER A 435 -29.06 -0.47 -7.69
N GLY A 436 -28.62 -0.84 -8.90
CA GLY A 436 -29.38 -1.71 -9.79
C GLY A 436 -29.27 -3.13 -9.29
N SER A 437 -30.35 -3.60 -8.67
CA SER A 437 -30.55 -4.98 -8.23
C SER A 437 -30.45 -5.99 -9.38
N GLY A 438 -29.68 -7.06 -9.19
CA GLY A 438 -29.68 -8.28 -9.99
C GLY A 438 -28.80 -9.33 -9.32
N GLY A 439 -29.38 -10.11 -8.41
CA GLY A 439 -28.62 -10.90 -7.44
C GLY A 439 -27.98 -12.19 -7.95
N TYR A 440 -27.02 -12.67 -7.18
CA TYR A 440 -26.89 -14.08 -6.84
C TYR A 440 -26.43 -14.19 -5.38
N SER A 441 -27.18 -14.97 -4.61
CA SER A 441 -26.89 -15.31 -3.22
C SER A 441 -25.79 -16.35 -3.14
N SER A 442 -24.75 -16.08 -2.35
CA SER A 442 -24.02 -17.12 -1.64
C SER A 442 -23.77 -16.65 -0.20
N SER A 443 -24.35 -17.42 0.71
CA SER A 443 -24.25 -17.30 2.15
C SER A 443 -22.83 -17.64 2.63
N SER A 444 -22.18 -16.72 3.33
CA SER A 444 -21.28 -17.07 4.43
C SER A 444 -21.36 -15.97 5.49
N GLY A 445 -21.70 -16.39 6.72
CA GLY A 445 -21.98 -15.49 7.83
C GLY A 445 -20.68 -14.95 8.42
N GLY A 446 -20.57 -13.62 8.43
CA GLY A 446 -19.67 -12.86 9.29
C GLY A 446 -20.51 -11.79 9.98
N SER A 447 -20.80 -11.99 11.25
CA SER A 447 -21.52 -11.06 12.11
C SER A 447 -20.67 -9.81 12.37
N TYR A 448 -20.91 -8.74 11.61
CA TYR A 448 -20.50 -7.39 12.01
C TYR A 448 -21.56 -6.84 12.97
N SER A 449 -21.12 -6.56 14.19
CA SER A 449 -21.87 -5.84 15.20
C SER A 449 -22.17 -4.43 14.69
N ASN A 450 -23.45 -4.06 14.66
CA ASN A 450 -23.87 -2.66 14.67
C ASN A 450 -23.31 -2.00 15.94
N SER A 451 -22.23 -1.23 15.82
CA SER A 451 -21.85 -0.21 16.80
C SER A 451 -22.41 1.14 16.37
N ASP A 452 -22.91 1.88 17.35
CA ASP A 452 -23.49 3.23 17.28
C ASP A 452 -22.45 4.31 16.87
N ASP A 453 -21.72 4.12 15.78
CA ASP A 453 -20.54 4.93 15.42
C ASP A 453 -20.86 6.35 14.93
N GLY A 454 -22.11 6.62 14.55
CA GLY A 454 -22.53 7.95 14.08
C GLY A 454 -22.47 9.04 15.17
N GLY A 455 -22.70 8.67 16.44
CA GLY A 455 -22.69 9.60 17.56
C GLY A 455 -21.29 9.98 18.02
N PHE A 456 -20.37 9.01 18.02
CA PHE A 456 -18.98 9.21 18.42
C PHE A 456 -18.18 9.98 17.34
N PHE A 457 -18.45 9.67 16.06
CA PHE A 457 -17.87 10.38 14.91
C PHE A 457 -18.15 11.89 14.94
N GLY A 458 -19.41 12.29 15.18
CA GLY A 458 -19.79 13.70 15.26
C GLY A 458 -19.16 14.43 16.45
N PHE A 459 -19.02 13.76 17.59
CA PHE A 459 -18.43 14.33 18.79
C PHE A 459 -16.91 14.53 18.69
N SER A 460 -16.20 13.57 18.10
CA SER A 460 -14.74 13.65 17.92
C SER A 460 -14.35 14.75 16.92
N LEU A 461 -15.04 14.83 15.78
CA LEU A 461 -14.85 15.93 14.82
C LEU A 461 -15.24 17.30 15.41
N MET A 462 -16.23 17.32 16.31
CA MET A 462 -16.65 18.53 17.03
C MET A 462 -15.54 19.07 17.94
N MET A 463 -14.94 18.21 18.76
CA MET A 463 -13.85 18.59 19.66
C MET A 463 -12.61 19.05 18.88
N ILE A 464 -12.27 18.36 17.78
CA ILE A 464 -11.15 18.72 16.91
C ILE A 464 -11.38 20.08 16.23
N GLY A 465 -12.56 20.30 15.65
CA GLY A 465 -12.90 21.56 14.99
C GLY A 465 -12.89 22.75 15.94
N ALA A 466 -13.44 22.59 17.15
CA ALA A 466 -13.44 23.63 18.18
C ALA A 466 -12.01 23.99 18.65
N VAL A 467 -11.16 22.99 18.86
CA VAL A 467 -9.76 23.20 19.27
C VAL A 467 -8.96 23.85 18.14
N TRP A 468 -9.05 23.34 16.91
CA TRP A 468 -8.32 23.87 15.75
C TRP A 468 -8.68 25.35 15.46
N LEU A 469 -9.96 25.71 15.59
CA LEU A 469 -10.40 27.09 15.44
C LEU A 469 -10.05 27.98 16.63
N SER A 470 -10.02 27.44 17.86
CA SER A 470 -9.53 28.20 19.02
C SER A 470 -8.05 28.60 18.88
N PHE A 471 -7.24 27.78 18.20
CA PHE A 471 -5.83 28.08 17.92
C PHE A 471 -5.68 29.09 16.77
N LEU A 472 -6.45 28.96 15.68
CA LEU A 472 -6.44 29.95 14.58
C LEU A 472 -6.91 31.34 15.00
N TYR A 473 -7.79 31.43 16.00
CA TYR A 473 -8.24 32.71 16.55
C TYR A 473 -7.21 33.33 17.51
N ARG A 474 -6.29 32.53 18.06
CA ARG A 474 -5.24 32.96 18.99
C ARG A 474 -4.04 33.61 18.29
N ASP A 475 -3.85 33.34 17.00
CA ASP A 475 -2.82 33.98 16.15
C ASP A 475 -3.15 35.45 15.76
N ARG A 476 -4.13 36.08 16.42
CA ARG A 476 -4.61 37.44 16.12
C ARG A 476 -4.55 38.43 17.29
N GLU A 477 -3.76 38.16 18.33
CA GLU A 477 -3.35 39.20 19.29
C GLU A 477 -1.90 39.63 19.11
#